data_AF-A0A2E6QSS4-F1
#
_entry.id   AF-A0A2E6QSS4-F1
#
_cell.length_a   1.000
_cell.length_b   1.000
_cell.length_c   1.000
_cell.angle_alpha   90.00
_cell.angle_beta   90.00
_cell.angle_gamma   90.00
#
_symmetry.space_group_name_H-M   'P 1'
#
loop_
_entity.id
_entity.type
_entity.pdbx_description
1 polymer ?
#
loop_
_entity_poly.entity_id
_entity_poly.type
_entity_poly.pdbx_seq_one_letter_code
_entity_poly.pdbx_strand_id
1 'polypeptide(L)' 'MGLEKYIEELLYDYECVTIPDFGAFLTRSFGFEVNKITGKFTPPRKELTFNSLLTSNDGVLINYFAKKK' A
#
# COMPACT_ATOMS: atom_id res chain seq x y z
N MET A 1 8.26 -17.10 -6.12
CA MET A 1 7.55 -16.06 -5.33
C MET A 1 6.39 -15.58 -6.18
N GLY A 2 5.18 -15.52 -5.62
CA GLY A 2 4.00 -15.06 -6.35
C GLY A 2 3.96 -13.53 -6.45
N LEU A 3 3.18 -13.02 -7.39
CA LEU A 3 2.90 -11.59 -7.57
C LEU A 3 2.43 -10.92 -6.27
N GLU A 4 1.63 -11.64 -5.48
CA GLU A 4 1.12 -11.23 -4.17
C GLU A 4 2.23 -10.73 -3.22
N LYS A 5 3.35 -11.48 -3.13
CA LYS A 5 4.46 -11.10 -2.26
C LYS A 5 5.16 -9.83 -2.71
N TYR A 6 5.25 -9.62 -4.03
CA TYR A 6 5.85 -8.39 -4.55
C TYR A 6 4.98 -7.18 -4.30
N ILE A 7 3.66 -7.33 -4.43
CA ILE A 7 2.70 -6.28 -4.06
C ILE A 7 2.82 -5.97 -2.56
N GLU A 8 2.84 -7.00 -1.70
CA GLU A 8 3.00 -6.83 -0.26
C GLU A 8 4.29 -6.07 0.09
N GLU A 9 5.44 -6.49 -0.46
CA GLU A 9 6.72 -5.80 -0.26
C GLU A 9 6.65 -4.33 -0.70
N LEU A 10 6.09 -4.06 -1.88
CA LEU A 10 5.96 -2.70 -2.41
C LEU A 10 5.03 -1.82 -1.58
N LEU A 11 3.98 -2.38 -0.98
CA LEU A 11 3.03 -1.62 -0.15
C LEU A 11 3.63 -1.17 1.19
N TYR A 12 4.79 -1.70 1.60
CA TYR A 12 5.53 -1.14 2.73
C TYR A 12 6.17 0.20 2.36
N ASP A 13 6.78 0.29 1.17
CA ASP A 13 7.58 1.43 0.73
C ASP A 13 6.79 2.50 -0.04
N TYR A 14 5.73 2.10 -0.74
CA TYR A 14 4.95 2.97 -1.63
C TYR A 14 3.51 3.14 -1.16
N GLU A 15 2.96 4.34 -1.36
CA GLU A 15 1.56 4.65 -1.02
C GLU A 15 0.57 4.13 -2.07
N CYS A 16 1.02 3.91 -3.30
CA CYS A 16 0.23 3.40 -4.42
C CYS A 16 1.03 2.34 -5.17
N VAL A 17 0.39 1.21 -5.44
CA VAL A 17 0.92 0.15 -6.31
C VAL A 17 -0.16 -0.24 -7.31
N THR A 18 0.07 0.09 -8.58
CA THR A 18 -0.86 -0.20 -9.66
C THR A 18 -0.55 -1.52 -10.34
N ILE A 19 -1.60 -2.30 -10.59
CA ILE A 19 -1.57 -3.53 -11.38
C ILE A 19 -2.33 -3.24 -12.68
N PRO A 20 -1.64 -3.25 -13.84
CA PRO A 20 -2.27 -3.04 -15.14
C PRO A 20 -3.49 -3.95 -15.32
N ASP A 21 -4.56 -3.38 -15.87
CA ASP A 21 -5.83 -4.06 -16.16
C ASP A 21 -6.56 -4.67 -14.94
N PHE A 22 -6.12 -4.34 -13.72
CA PHE A 22 -6.73 -4.81 -12.48
C PHE A 22 -7.16 -3.67 -11.56
N GLY A 23 -6.29 -2.70 -11.31
CA GLY A 23 -6.53 -1.57 -10.41
C GLY A 23 -5.32 -1.21 -9.57
N ALA A 24 -5.51 -0.41 -8.52
CA ALA A 24 -4.44 -0.01 -7.63
C ALA A 24 -4.74 -0.30 -6.16
N PHE A 25 -3.68 -0.74 -5.46
CA PHE A 25 -3.66 -0.81 -4.01
C PHE A 25 -3.12 0.51 -3.46
N LEU A 26 -3.88 1.10 -2.55
CA LEU A 26 -3.58 2.38 -1.92
C LEU A 26 -3.38 2.15 -0.43
N THR A 27 -2.33 2.74 0.14
CA THR A 27 -2.10 2.72 1.57
C THR A 27 -2.20 4.10 2.17
N ARG A 28 -2.78 4.18 3.36
CA ARG A 28 -2.83 5.40 4.15
C ARG A 28 -2.25 5.13 5.52
N SER A 29 -1.19 5.86 5.85
CA SER A 29 -0.56 5.78 7.17
C SER A 29 -1.27 6.69 8.16
N PHE A 30 -1.58 6.15 9.33
CA PHE A 30 -2.12 6.85 10.47
C PHE A 30 -1.09 6.82 11.59
N GLY A 31 -0.86 7.99 12.20
CA GLY A 31 -0.04 8.09 13.40
C GLY A 31 -0.68 7.39 14.60
N PHE A 32 0.01 7.44 15.73
CA PHE A 32 -0.62 7.05 16.99
C PHE A 32 -1.60 8.11 17.46
N GLU A 33 -2.63 7.70 18.18
CA GLU A 33 -3.60 8.59 18.79
C GLU A 33 -3.79 8.25 20.26
N VAL A 34 -3.79 9.26 21.13
CA VAL A 34 -4.08 9.10 22.56
C VAL A 34 -5.34 9.89 22.89
N ASN A 35 -6.40 9.19 23.29
CA ASN A 35 -7.57 9.83 23.85
C ASN A 35 -7.28 10.23 25.30
N LYS A 36 -7.13 11.53 25.55
CA LYS A 36 -6.78 12.07 26.88
C LYS A 36 -7.88 11.91 27.93
N ILE A 37 -9.13 11.70 27.52
CA ILE A 37 -10.27 11.57 28.44
C ILE A 37 -10.41 10.12 28.89
N THR A 38 -10.33 9.17 27.95
CA THR A 38 -10.52 7.74 28.24
C THR A 38 -9.21 7.00 28.51
N GLY A 39 -8.05 7.64 28.27
CA GLY A 39 -6.74 7.01 28.35
C GLY A 39 -6.46 6.01 27.23
N LYS A 40 -7.32 5.92 26.20
CA LYS A 40 -7.17 4.94 25.12
C LYS A 40 -6.01 5.33 24.19
N PHE A 41 -5.01 4.46 24.10
CA PHE A 41 -3.94 4.53 23.10
C PHE A 41 -4.31 3.71 21.86
N THR A 42 -4.22 4.32 20.70
CA THR A 42 -4.35 3.66 19.39
C THR A 42 -2.97 3.69 18.72
N PRO A 43 -2.38 2.53 18.41
CA PRO A 43 -1.06 2.47 17.80
C PRO A 43 -1.08 3.00 16.35
N PRO A 44 0.08 3.38 15.78
CA PRO A 44 0.20 3.68 14.36
C PRO A 44 -0.28 2.49 13.53
N ARG A 45 -0.98 2.78 12.45
CA ARG A 45 -1.53 1.76 11.56
C ARG A 45 -1.47 2.22 10.12
N LYS A 46 -1.42 1.27 9.20
CA LYS A 46 -1.49 1.52 7.77
C LYS A 46 -2.77 0.87 7.26
N GLU A 47 -3.70 1.65 6.75
CA GLU A 47 -4.92 1.10 6.12
C GLU A 47 -4.62 0.81 4.65
N LEU A 48 -5.10 -0.34 4.17
CA LEU A 48 -5.01 -0.77 2.79
C LEU A 48 -6.39 -0.68 2.14
N THR A 49 -6.47 -0.01 1.00
CA THR A 49 -7.68 0.11 0.18
C THR A 49 -7.38 -0.33 -1.24
N PHE A 50 -8.40 -0.85 -1.93
CA PHE A 50 -8.32 -1.20 -3.34
C PHE A 50 -9.22 -0.28 -4.16
N ASN A 51 -8.70 0.23 -5.28
CA ASN A 51 -9.45 1.01 -6.25
C ASN A 51 -9.30 0.40 -7.65
N SER A 52 -10.37 -0.24 -8.15
CA SER A 52 -10.39 -0.87 -9.48
C SER A 52 -10.42 0.13 -10.64
N LEU A 53 -10.84 1.37 -10.41
CA LEU A 53 -10.90 2.40 -11.44
C LEU A 53 -9.53 3.03 -11.72
N LEU A 54 -8.58 2.89 -10.80
CA LEU A 54 -7.26 3.45 -10.93
C LEU A 54 -6.35 2.46 -11.67
N THR A 55 -6.37 2.55 -13.00
CA THR A 55 -5.60 1.68 -13.91
C THR A 55 -4.39 2.39 -14.53
N SER A 56 -4.20 3.68 -14.21
CA SER A 56 -3.06 4.44 -14.67
C SER A 56 -1.77 3.89 -14.05
N ASN A 57 -0.93 3.30 -14.87
CA ASN A 57 0.32 2.67 -14.45
C ASN A 57 1.29 3.70 -13.84
N ASP A 58 1.63 3.51 -12.56
CA ASP A 58 2.60 4.32 -11.80
C ASP A 58 4.05 3.88 -12.03
N GLY A 59 4.28 2.79 -12.76
CA GLY A 59 5.60 2.24 -13.07
C GLY A 59 6.29 1.54 -11.90
N VAL A 60 5.71 1.54 -10.70
CA VAL A 60 6.33 1.00 -9.48
C VAL A 60 6.52 -0.51 -9.60
N LEU A 61 5.44 -1.23 -9.94
CA LEU A 61 5.45 -2.68 -10.07
C LEU A 61 6.39 -3.13 -11.21
N ILE A 62 6.33 -2.47 -12.36
CA ILE A 62 7.17 -2.81 -13.53
C ILE A 62 8.66 -2.60 -13.22
N ASN A 63 9.01 -1.47 -12.61
CA ASN A 63 10.40 -1.17 -12.26
C ASN A 63 10.96 -2.17 -11.25
N TYR A 64 10.14 -2.57 -10.28
CA TYR A 64 10.51 -3.58 -9.30
C TYR A 64 10.78 -4.95 -9.94
N PHE A 65 9.94 -5.38 -10.89
CA PHE A 65 10.19 -6.60 -11.66
C PHE A 65 11.46 -6.51 -12.51
N ALA A 66 11.74 -5.36 -13.13
CA ALA A 66 12.94 -5.16 -13.94
C ALA A 66 14.24 -5.20 -13.12
N LYS A 67 14.21 -4.78 -11.86
CA LYS A 67 15.38 -4.80 -10.95
C LYS A 67 15.63 -6.16 -10.29
N LYS A 68 14.59 -6.97 -10.07
CA LYS A 68 14.71 -8.32 -9.48
C LYS A 68 15.05 -9.41 -10.51
N LYS A 69 15.21 -9.05 -11.79
CA LYS A 69 15.53 -9.96 -12.89
C LYS A 69 16.89 -9.60 -13.48
#